data_AF-A0A2D8AB13-F1
#
_entry.id   AF-A0A2D8AB13-F1
#
_cell.length_a   1.000
_cell.length_b   1.000
_cell.length_c   1.000
_cell.angle_alpha   90.00
_cell.angle_beta   90.00
_cell.angle_gamma   90.00
#
_symmetry.space_group_name_H-M   'P 1'
#
loop_
_entity.id
_entity.type
_entity.pdbx_description
1 polymer ?
#
loop_
_entity_poly.entity_id
_entity_poly.type
_entity_poly.pdbx_seq_one_letter_code
_entity_poly.pdbx_strand_id
1 'polypeptide(L)'
;MNQSPQQIIENAVANAGKKVVNHIAWMLFAGYMAIAAIGWLATGGYKKDSTDGHDRSNMILRTDYGTGCQYLESRTGVLTPRLNTNGQPAGCKAVAQ
;
A
#
# COMPACT_ATOMS: atom_id res chain seq x y z
N MET A 1 23.19 -52.84 -18.30
CA MET A 1 22.02 -52.79 -17.39
C MET A 1 20.77 -52.79 -18.25
N ASN A 2 20.11 -53.94 -18.37
CA ASN A 2 18.91 -54.08 -19.20
C ASN A 2 17.72 -53.65 -18.34
N GLN A 3 17.13 -52.49 -18.62
CA GLN A 3 15.94 -52.04 -17.90
C GLN A 3 14.78 -53.00 -18.21
N SER A 4 14.05 -53.41 -17.17
CA SER A 4 12.89 -54.27 -17.40
C SER A 4 11.83 -53.50 -18.21
N PRO A 5 11.02 -54.17 -19.04
CA PRO A 5 9.94 -53.51 -19.79
C PRO A 5 9.01 -52.67 -18.90
N GLN A 6 8.80 -53.08 -17.65
CA GLN A 6 8.01 -52.34 -16.66
C GLN A 6 8.68 -51.02 -16.27
N GLN A 7 10.00 -51.02 -16.03
CA GLN A 7 10.76 -49.80 -15.70
C GLN A 7 10.74 -48.78 -16.85
N ILE A 8 10.72 -49.25 -18.11
CA ILE A 8 10.64 -48.35 -19.28
C ILE A 8 9.28 -47.63 -19.30
N ILE A 9 8.19 -48.36 -19.04
CA ILE A 9 6.83 -47.81 -19.01
C ILE A 9 6.68 -46.84 -17.83
N GLU A 10 7.14 -47.21 -16.63
CA GLU A 10 7.10 -46.36 -15.45
C GLU A 10 7.86 -45.04 -15.64
N ASN A 11 9.07 -45.11 -16.21
CA ASN A 11 9.87 -43.92 -16.51
C ASN A 11 9.20 -43.04 -17.57
N ALA A 12 8.58 -43.63 -18.60
CA ALA A 12 7.86 -42.88 -19.63
C ALA A 12 6.64 -42.13 -19.05
N VAL A 13 5.84 -42.81 -18.22
CA VAL A 13 4.69 -42.22 -17.53
C VAL A 13 5.13 -41.14 -16.54
N ALA A 14 6.17 -41.39 -15.75
CA ALA A 14 6.70 -40.41 -14.80
C ALA A 14 7.24 -39.15 -15.50
N ASN A 15 7.94 -39.30 -16.62
CA ASN A 15 8.45 -38.17 -17.39
C ASN A 15 7.34 -37.35 -18.06
N ALA A 16 6.31 -38.02 -18.60
CA ALA A 16 5.13 -37.36 -19.13
C ALA A 16 4.37 -36.59 -18.04
N GLY A 17 4.14 -37.24 -16.88
CA GLY A 17 3.50 -36.62 -15.72
C GLY A 17 4.27 -35.41 -15.20
N LYS A 18 5.60 -35.52 -15.06
CA LYS A 18 6.46 -34.41 -14.62
C LYS A 18 6.37 -33.21 -15.57
N LYS A 19 6.29 -33.44 -16.88
CA LYS A 19 6.15 -32.36 -17.87
C LYS A 19 4.82 -31.60 -17.70
N VAL A 20 3.72 -32.33 -17.52
CA VAL A 20 2.39 -31.74 -17.30
C VAL A 20 2.33 -30.96 -15.99
N VAL A 21 2.79 -31.57 -14.89
CA VAL A 21 2.82 -30.93 -13.56
C VAL A 21 3.67 -29.67 -13.58
N ASN A 22 4.86 -29.71 -14.20
CA ASN A 22 5.73 -28.55 -14.32
C ASN A 22 5.08 -27.44 -15.15
N HIS A 23 4.36 -27.79 -16.23
CA HIS A 23 3.63 -26.79 -17.03
C HIS A 23 2.53 -26.11 -16.23
N ILE A 24 1.75 -26.89 -15.46
CA ILE A 24 0.70 -26.34 -14.59
C ILE A 24 1.31 -25.44 -13.51
N ALA A 25 2.39 -25.87 -12.86
CA ALA A 25 3.09 -25.07 -11.86
C ALA A 25 3.57 -23.72 -12.43
N TRP A 26 4.14 -23.72 -13.64
CA TRP A 26 4.56 -22.50 -14.32
C TRP A 26 3.40 -21.58 -14.67
N MET A 27 2.26 -22.12 -15.12
CA MET A 27 1.07 -21.32 -15.40
C MET A 27 0.52 -20.66 -14.12
N LEU A 28 0.47 -21.39 -13.01
CA LEU A 28 0.01 -20.86 -11.72
C LEU A 28 0.96 -19.78 -11.19
N PHE A 29 2.27 -20.02 -11.27
CA PHE A 29 3.28 -19.05 -10.86
C PHE A 29 3.20 -17.76 -11.71
N ALA A 30 3.13 -17.90 -13.03
CA ALA A 30 2.99 -16.75 -13.93
C ALA A 30 1.69 -15.97 -13.68
N GLY A 31 0.57 -16.67 -13.44
CA GLY A 31 -0.71 -16.06 -13.09
C GLY A 31 -0.64 -15.28 -11.77
N TYR A 32 -0.05 -15.85 -10.73
CA TYR A 32 0.16 -15.17 -9.45
C TYR A 32 1.02 -13.90 -9.61
N MET A 33 2.15 -14.00 -10.33
CA MET A 33 3.02 -12.86 -10.60
C MET A 33 2.31 -11.75 -11.37
N ALA A 34 1.44 -12.09 -12.33
CA ALA A 34 0.64 -11.13 -13.07
C ALA A 34 -0.35 -10.40 -12.15
N ILE A 35 -1.08 -11.12 -11.29
CA ILE A 35 -2.01 -10.53 -10.32
C ILE A 35 -1.26 -9.62 -9.35
N ALA A 36 -0.11 -10.07 -8.83
CA ALA A 36 0.72 -9.27 -7.92
C ALA A 36 1.23 -7.99 -8.59
N ALA A 37 1.68 -8.06 -9.84
CA ALA A 37 2.12 -6.90 -10.62
C ALA A 37 0.98 -5.90 -10.89
N ILE A 38 -0.22 -6.40 -11.22
CA ILE A 38 -1.42 -5.56 -11.37
C ILE A 38 -1.76 -4.88 -10.04
N GLY A 39 -1.74 -5.62 -8.93
CA GLY A 39 -1.96 -5.07 -7.59
C GLY A 39 -0.95 -3.98 -7.23
N TRP A 40 0.33 -4.21 -7.52
CA TRP A 40 1.40 -3.23 -7.32
C TRP A 40 1.21 -1.94 -8.15
N LEU A 41 0.85 -2.08 -9.43
CA LEU A 41 0.57 -0.96 -10.32
C LEU A 41 -0.70 -0.19 -9.90
N ALA A 42 -1.76 -0.90 -9.54
CA ALA A 42 -3.05 -0.30 -9.17
C ALA A 42 -3.00 0.44 -7.83
N THR A 43 -2.16 -0.02 -6.89
CA THR A 43 -2.03 0.59 -5.56
C THR A 43 -0.98 1.69 -5.49
N GLY A 44 -0.29 1.99 -6.60
CA GLY A 44 0.69 3.08 -6.67
C GLY A 44 1.99 2.74 -5.95
N GLY A 45 2.52 1.53 -6.16
CA GLY A 45 3.72 0.95 -5.53
C GLY A 45 5.04 1.73 -5.66
N TYR A 46 5.01 3.03 -5.98
CA TYR A 46 6.18 3.91 -5.93
C TYR A 46 6.03 5.12 -5.02
N LYS A 47 4.82 5.60 -4.68
CA LYS A 47 4.65 6.78 -3.81
C LYS A 47 3.25 6.83 -3.23
N LYS A 48 3.07 6.22 -2.06
CA LYS A 48 2.04 6.60 -1.10
C LYS A 48 2.53 6.12 0.26
N ASP A 49 3.31 6.95 0.92
CA ASP A 49 3.33 6.91 2.37
C ASP A 49 1.86 7.09 2.81
N SER A 50 1.42 6.38 3.85
CA SER A 50 0.06 6.45 4.43
C SER A 50 -0.40 7.87 4.70
N THR A 51 0.49 8.85 4.69
CA THR A 51 0.12 10.24 4.75
C THR A 51 -0.43 10.76 3.40
N ASP A 52 0.05 10.42 2.20
CA ASP A 52 -0.17 11.14 0.90
C ASP A 52 -1.59 11.15 0.26
N GLY A 53 -2.64 10.68 0.95
CA GLY A 53 -4.02 10.70 0.44
C GLY A 53 -4.71 12.07 0.54
N HIS A 54 -5.80 12.28 -0.21
CA HIS A 54 -6.65 13.49 -0.13
C HIS A 54 -7.37 13.66 1.23
N ASP A 55 -7.46 12.60 2.03
CA ASP A 55 -8.12 12.61 3.35
C ASP A 55 -7.10 12.47 4.48
N ARG A 56 -6.29 13.51 4.71
CA ARG A 56 -5.11 13.37 5.58
C ARG A 56 -5.37 13.28 7.08
N SER A 57 -6.55 13.58 7.63
CA SER A 57 -6.77 13.41 9.09
C SER A 57 -8.22 13.42 9.61
N ASN A 58 -9.26 13.55 8.78
CA ASN A 58 -10.62 13.92 9.24
C ASN A 58 -10.61 15.15 10.19
N MET A 59 -9.61 16.02 10.05
CA MET A 59 -9.49 17.24 10.85
C MET A 59 -9.89 18.45 10.02
N ILE A 60 -10.67 19.35 10.62
CA ILE A 60 -11.13 20.58 9.98
C ILE A 60 -10.25 21.73 10.46
N LEU A 61 -9.75 22.54 9.54
CA LEU A 61 -9.04 23.77 9.88
C LEU A 61 -10.06 24.82 10.34
N ARG A 62 -9.93 25.30 11.58
CA ARG A 62 -10.72 26.40 12.14
C ARG A 62 -9.83 27.61 12.35
N THR A 63 -10.36 28.77 12.05
CA THR A 63 -9.70 30.05 12.30
C THR A 63 -10.55 30.84 13.28
N ASP A 64 -9.98 31.23 14.41
CA ASP A 64 -10.62 32.18 15.31
C ASP A 64 -10.55 33.58 14.67
N TYR A 65 -11.69 34.20 14.42
CA TYR A 65 -11.76 35.52 13.81
C TYR A 65 -11.23 36.64 14.72
N GLY A 66 -11.33 36.48 16.04
CA GLY A 66 -10.84 37.46 17.00
C GLY A 66 -9.33 37.55 16.95
N THR A 67 -8.66 36.42 17.16
CA THR A 67 -7.19 36.34 17.26
C THR A 67 -6.49 36.08 15.93
N GLY A 68 -7.19 35.57 14.92
CA GLY A 68 -6.63 35.03 13.69
C GLY A 68 -6.02 33.63 13.83
N CYS A 69 -5.93 33.10 15.05
CA CYS A 69 -5.22 31.84 15.30
C CYS A 69 -5.91 30.64 14.65
N GLN A 70 -5.10 29.70 14.15
CA GLN A 70 -5.57 28.48 13.52
C GLN A 70 -5.54 27.28 14.47
N TYR A 71 -6.59 26.48 14.38
CA TYR A 71 -6.82 25.28 15.16
C TYR A 71 -7.17 24.12 14.23
N LEU A 72 -6.79 22.91 14.63
CA LEU A 72 -7.23 21.68 14.01
C LEU A 72 -8.35 21.07 14.86
N GLU A 73 -9.52 20.94 14.29
CA GLU A 73 -10.68 20.28 14.92
C GLU A 73 -10.68 18.80 14.57
N SER A 74 -10.68 17.94 15.57
CA SER A 74 -10.89 16.49 15.39
C SER A 74 -12.36 16.17 15.05
N ARG A 75 -12.62 14.96 14.55
CA ARG A 75 -13.99 14.48 14.27
C ARG A 75 -14.93 14.55 15.48
N THR A 76 -14.40 14.50 16.71
CA THR A 76 -15.18 14.58 17.96
C THR A 76 -15.33 16.01 18.48
N GLY A 77 -14.87 17.03 17.75
CA GLY A 77 -15.00 18.44 18.11
C GLY A 77 -13.91 19.00 19.02
N VAL A 78 -12.87 18.21 19.34
CA VAL A 78 -11.72 18.70 20.11
C VAL A 78 -10.86 19.60 19.23
N LEU A 79 -10.51 20.79 19.73
CA LEU A 79 -9.64 21.76 19.07
C LEU A 79 -8.22 21.69 19.63
N THR A 80 -7.23 21.56 18.74
CA THR A 80 -5.81 21.62 19.08
C THR A 80 -5.15 22.77 18.32
N PRO A 81 -4.32 23.62 18.97
CA PRO A 81 -3.59 24.68 18.28
C PRO A 81 -2.71 24.14 17.15
N ARG A 82 -2.79 24.75 15.97
CA ARG A 82 -1.85 24.44 14.88
C ARG A 82 -0.57 25.22 15.11
N LEU A 83 0.58 24.54 15.10
CA LEU A 83 1.87 25.19 15.26
C LEU A 83 2.55 25.46 13.90
N ASN A 84 3.34 26.53 13.85
CA ASN A 84 4.25 26.83 12.74
C ASN A 84 5.59 26.09 12.92
N THR A 85 6.53 26.31 11.99
CA THR A 85 7.87 25.69 12.03
C THR A 85 8.70 26.04 13.26
N ASN A 86 8.33 27.11 13.97
CA ASN A 86 9.01 27.60 15.16
C ASN A 86 8.31 27.14 16.46
N GLY A 87 7.29 26.27 16.35
CA GLY A 87 6.52 25.78 17.49
C GLY A 87 5.51 26.79 18.07
N GLN A 88 5.26 27.91 17.37
CA GLN A 88 4.30 28.92 17.80
C GLN A 88 2.93 28.71 17.13
N PRO A 89 1.83 29.17 17.75
CA PRO A 89 0.50 29.16 17.12
C PRO A 89 0.50 29.80 15.72
N ALA A 90 -0.01 29.08 14.74
CA ALA A 90 -0.05 29.49 13.33
C ALA A 90 -1.28 30.37 13.03
N GLY A 91 -1.15 31.28 12.05
CA GLY A 91 -2.24 32.12 11.55
C GLY A 91 -2.65 33.28 12.46
N CYS A 92 -2.18 33.30 13.72
CA CYS A 92 -2.48 34.38 14.65
C CYS A 92 -2.08 35.74 14.08
N LYS A 93 -2.97 36.73 14.24
CA LYS A 93 -2.65 38.13 13.96
C LYS A 93 -1.46 38.52 14.83
N ALA A 94 -0.49 39.22 14.25
CA ALA A 94 0.57 39.83 15.03
C ALA A 94 -0.10 40.75 16.06
N VAL A 95 0.16 40.49 17.35
CA VAL A 95 -0.24 41.43 18.39
C VAL A 95 0.68 42.63 18.20
N ALA A 96 0.13 43.78 17.79
CA ALA A 96 0.87 45.03 17.80
C ALA A 96 1.36 45.25 19.24
N GLN A 97 2.68 45.24 19.42
CA GLN A 97 3.33 45.59 20.68
C GLN A 97 3.34 47.10 20.85
#